data_AF-A0A1Q9SEX1-F1
#
_entry.id   AF-A0A1Q9SEX1-F1
#
_cell.length_a   1.000
_cell.length_b   1.000
_cell.length_c   1.000
_cell.angle_alpha   90.00
_cell.angle_beta   90.00
_cell.angle_gamma   90.00
#
_symmetry.space_group_name_H-M   'P 1'
#
loop_
_entity.id
_entity.type
_entity.pdbx_description
1 polymer ?
#
loop_
_entity_poly.entity_id
_entity_poly.type
_entity_poly.pdbx_seq_one_letter_code
_entity_poly.pdbx_strand_id
1 'polypeptide(L)'
;MLLGGSVPVALAGALLWGVGASLGFPVGMSAAADDPARAAARVSVVSSIGYTAFIAGPPLIGLLGEHAGILRALFVVLGALTLGLLAAGASRPLAPQPPN
;
A
#
# COMPACT_ATOMS: atom_id res chain seq x y z
N MET A 1 -21.53 1.94 -13.41
CA MET A 1 -21.89 0.86 -14.35
C MET A 1 -20.87 0.73 -15.51
N LEU A 2 -19.55 0.91 -15.28
CA LEU A 2 -18.59 1.14 -16.39
C LEU A 2 -17.42 0.14 -16.53
N LEU A 3 -17.39 -0.99 -15.80
CA LEU A 3 -16.43 -2.09 -16.05
C LEU A 3 -17.04 -3.51 -15.98
N GLY A 4 -18.36 -3.66 -16.04
CA GLY A 4 -19.00 -4.99 -16.23
C GLY A 4 -19.97 -5.43 -15.14
N GLY A 5 -21.21 -4.92 -15.21
CA GLY A 5 -22.45 -5.71 -15.26
C GLY A 5 -22.83 -6.82 -14.26
N SER A 6 -22.01 -7.24 -13.30
CA SER A 6 -22.42 -8.30 -12.37
C SER A 6 -21.96 -8.03 -10.93
N VAL A 7 -22.93 -7.99 -10.01
CA VAL A 7 -22.71 -7.85 -8.56
C VAL A 7 -21.60 -8.80 -8.04
N PRO A 8 -21.48 -10.06 -8.51
CA PRO A 8 -20.40 -10.94 -8.09
C PRO A 8 -18.99 -10.42 -8.38
N VAL A 9 -18.77 -9.78 -9.54
CA VAL A 9 -17.44 -9.23 -9.88
C VAL A 9 -17.09 -8.04 -8.99
N ALA A 10 -18.07 -7.18 -8.70
CA ALA A 10 -17.89 -6.08 -7.77
C ALA A 10 -17.59 -6.59 -6.35
N LEU A 11 -18.28 -7.65 -5.90
CA LEU A 11 -18.03 -8.28 -4.61
C LEU A 11 -16.64 -8.93 -4.56
N ALA A 12 -16.24 -9.67 -5.60
CA ALA A 12 -14.91 -10.25 -5.68
C ALA A 12 -13.82 -9.18 -5.66
N GLY A 13 -14.00 -8.09 -6.41
CA GLY A 13 -13.09 -6.93 -6.40
C GLY A 13 -13.01 -6.26 -5.03
N ALA A 14 -14.15 -6.06 -4.36
CA ALA A 14 -14.20 -5.48 -3.01
C ALA A 14 -13.54 -6.39 -1.96
N LEU A 15 -13.74 -7.71 -2.07
CA LEU A 15 -13.07 -8.71 -1.23
C LEU A 15 -11.55 -8.66 -1.40
N LEU A 16 -11.07 -8.74 -2.65
CA LEU A 16 -9.64 -8.67 -2.95
C LEU A 16 -9.04 -7.34 -2.49
N TRP A 17 -9.76 -6.24 -2.68
CA TRP A 17 -9.36 -4.92 -2.20
C TRP A 17 -9.28 -4.87 -0.67
N GLY A 18 -10.29 -5.37 0.04
CA GLY A 18 -10.30 -5.41 1.50
C GLY A 18 -9.20 -6.30 2.10
N VAL A 19 -8.96 -7.47 1.50
CA VAL A 19 -7.87 -8.37 1.91
C VAL A 19 -6.50 -7.73 1.66
N GLY A 20 -6.29 -7.12 0.49
CA GLY A 20 -5.03 -6.42 0.19
C GLY A 20 -4.79 -5.23 1.13
N ALA A 21 -5.83 -4.42 1.37
CA ALA A 21 -5.76 -3.25 2.23
C ALA A 21 -5.46 -3.60 3.70
N SER A 22 -6.03 -4.70 4.22
CA SER A 22 -5.79 -5.13 5.61
C SER A 22 -4.38 -5.69 5.81
N LEU A 23 -3.78 -6.31 4.79
CA LEU A 23 -2.46 -6.91 4.87
C LEU A 23 -1.32 -5.91 4.62
N GLY A 24 -1.54 -4.87 3.82
CA GLY A 24 -0.48 -3.96 3.37
C GLY A 24 0.31 -3.31 4.52
N PHE A 25 -0.39 -2.70 5.48
CA PHE A 25 0.26 -2.06 6.63
C PHE A 25 0.97 -3.05 7.57
N PRO A 26 0.32 -4.12 8.09
CA PRO A 26 0.98 -5.05 9.00
C PRO A 26 2.16 -5.79 8.34
N VAL A 27 2.04 -6.20 7.07
CA VAL A 27 3.16 -6.84 6.35
C VAL A 27 4.32 -5.85 6.14
N GLY A 28 4.03 -4.60 5.77
CA GLY A 28 5.04 -3.57 5.61
C GLY A 28 5.77 -3.24 6.91
N MET A 29 5.05 -3.19 8.03
CA MET A 29 5.63 -2.95 9.36
C MET A 29 6.49 -4.13 9.83
N SER A 30 6.05 -5.37 9.61
CA SER A 30 6.88 -6.56 9.89
C SER A 30 8.16 -6.55 9.06
N ALA A 31 8.08 -6.29 7.76
CA ALA A 31 9.25 -6.22 6.87
C ALA A 31 10.22 -5.09 7.24
N ALA A 32 9.72 -3.99 7.78
CA ALA A 32 10.55 -2.90 8.30
C ALA A 32 11.29 -3.29 9.59
N ALA A 33 10.69 -4.17 10.40
CA ALA A 33 11.24 -4.65 11.65
C ALA A 33 12.21 -5.84 11.50
N ASP A 34 12.26 -6.51 10.34
CA ASP A 34 13.08 -7.70 10.08
C ASP A 34 14.59 -7.52 10.32
N ASP A 35 15.13 -6.30 10.24
CA ASP A 35 16.54 -6.00 10.58
C ASP A 35 16.61 -5.40 11.99
N PRO A 36 17.02 -6.17 13.02
CA PRO A 36 17.02 -5.70 14.41
C PRO A 36 17.91 -4.48 14.63
N ALA A 37 19.00 -4.34 13.86
CA ALA A 37 19.92 -3.22 14.00
C ALA A 37 19.33 -1.90 13.48
N ARG A 38 18.35 -1.97 12.58
CA ARG A 38 17.73 -0.79 11.93
C ARG A 38 16.21 -0.71 12.12
N ALA A 39 15.62 -1.62 12.90
CA ALA A 39 14.17 -1.76 13.04
C ALA A 39 13.50 -0.44 13.42
N ALA A 40 13.99 0.24 14.47
CA ALA A 40 13.40 1.51 14.92
C ALA A 40 13.39 2.59 13.83
N ALA A 41 14.49 2.75 13.09
CA ALA A 41 14.60 3.74 12.02
C ALA A 41 13.71 3.38 10.82
N ARG A 42 13.71 2.12 10.38
CA ARG A 42 12.91 1.66 9.23
C ARG A 42 11.42 1.70 9.53
N VAL A 43 10.99 1.29 10.72
CA VAL A 43 9.60 1.34 11.17
C VAL A 43 9.13 2.79 11.28
N SER A 44 9.97 3.71 11.76
CA SER A 44 9.66 5.15 11.80
C SER A 44 9.40 5.71 10.40
N VAL A 45 10.28 5.42 9.44
CA VAL A 45 10.11 5.84 8.03
C VAL A 45 8.81 5.30 7.44
N VAL A 46 8.53 4.01 7.60
CA VAL A 46 7.29 3.40 7.10
C VAL A 46 6.05 4.04 7.73
N SER A 47 6.08 4.28 9.04
CA SER A 47 4.98 4.93 9.77
C SER A 47 4.76 6.36 9.29
N SER A 48 5.81 7.15 9.14
CA SER A 48 5.73 8.52 8.63
C SER A 48 5.13 8.56 7.23
N ILE A 49 5.59 7.71 6.32
CA ILE A 49 5.03 7.60 4.96
C ILE A 49 3.55 7.23 5.03
N GLY A 50 3.18 6.24 5.85
CA GLY A 50 1.80 5.81 6.03
C GLY A 50 0.89 6.94 6.53
N TYR A 51 1.32 7.69 7.55
CA TYR A 51 0.56 8.84 8.05
C TYR A 51 0.43 9.95 7.03
N THR A 52 1.52 10.30 6.33
CA THR A 52 1.47 11.29 5.25
C THR A 52 0.51 10.85 4.15
N ALA A 53 0.53 9.57 3.76
CA ALA A 53 -0.38 9.02 2.77
C ALA A 53 -1.84 9.06 3.23
N PHE A 54 -2.13 8.79 4.51
CA PHE A 54 -3.49 8.90 5.05
C PHE A 54 -4.02 10.33 5.10
N ILE A 55 -3.15 11.31 5.35
CA ILE A 55 -3.53 12.72 5.38
C ILE A 55 -3.68 13.28 3.96
N ALA A 56 -2.73 13.00 3.07
CA ALA A 56 -2.72 13.53 1.71
C ALA A 56 -3.65 12.77 0.76
N GLY A 57 -3.91 11.48 1.03
CA GLY A 57 -4.68 10.59 0.17
C GLY A 57 -6.10 11.06 -0.11
N PRO A 58 -6.96 11.27 0.92
CA PRO A 58 -8.34 11.67 0.71
C PRO A 58 -8.49 13.01 -0.06
N PRO A 59 -7.73 14.09 0.27
CA PRO A 59 -7.76 15.32 -0.52
C PRO A 59 -7.32 15.13 -1.98
N LEU A 60 -6.25 14.37 -2.23
CA LEU A 60 -5.76 14.12 -3.59
C LEU A 60 -6.77 13.32 -4.42
N ILE A 61 -7.36 12.27 -3.83
CA ILE A 61 -8.39 11.45 -4.49
C ILE A 61 -9.66 12.29 -4.72
N GLY A 62 -10.04 13.15 -3.78
CA GLY A 62 -11.18 14.07 -3.92
C GLY A 62 -11.00 15.02 -5.11
N LEU A 63 -9.87 15.73 -5.16
CA LEU A 63 -9.51 16.63 -6.27
C LEU A 63 -9.52 15.92 -7.63
N LEU A 64 -8.93 14.72 -7.71
CA LEU A 64 -8.95 13.92 -8.94
C LEU A 64 -10.35 13.41 -9.28
N GLY A 65 -11.15 13.12 -8.26
CA GLY A 65 -12.55 12.69 -8.40
C GLY A 65 -13.43 13.76 -9.01
N GLU A 66 -13.21 15.04 -8.69
CA GLU A 66 -13.93 16.18 -9.26
C GLU A 66 -13.69 16.34 -10.77
N HIS A 67 -12.46 16.04 -11.24
CA HIS A 67 -12.07 16.25 -12.64
C HIS A 67 -12.28 15.02 -13.52
N ALA A 68 -12.00 13.81 -13.00
CA ALA A 68 -11.98 12.57 -13.78
C ALA A 68 -13.06 11.55 -13.38
N GLY A 69 -13.80 11.82 -12.29
CA GLY A 69 -14.76 10.91 -11.69
C GLY A 69 -14.13 9.98 -10.64
N ILE A 70 -14.88 9.68 -9.57
CA ILE A 70 -14.38 8.96 -8.39
C ILE A 70 -13.81 7.56 -8.70
N LEU A 71 -14.43 6.83 -9.64
CA LEU A 71 -13.95 5.50 -10.02
C LEU A 71 -12.58 5.57 -10.70
N ARG A 72 -12.30 6.63 -11.47
CA ARG A 72 -10.98 6.84 -12.08
C ARG A 72 -9.97 7.30 -11.04
N ALA A 73 -10.37 8.16 -10.11
CA ALA A 73 -9.52 8.62 -9.02
C ALA A 73 -9.00 7.46 -8.13
N LEU A 74 -9.82 6.41 -7.92
CA LEU A 74 -9.40 5.23 -7.17
C LEU A 74 -8.26 4.43 -7.82
N PHE A 75 -8.00 4.58 -9.13
CA PHE A 75 -6.82 3.96 -9.76
C PHE A 75 -5.49 4.53 -9.25
N VAL A 76 -5.48 5.73 -8.64
CA VAL A 76 -4.28 6.24 -7.97
C VAL A 76 -3.83 5.32 -6.85
N VAL A 77 -4.77 4.71 -6.13
CA VAL A 77 -4.45 3.73 -5.07
C VAL A 77 -3.78 2.50 -5.68
N LEU A 78 -4.30 2.00 -6.80
CA LEU A 78 -3.67 0.91 -7.56
C LEU A 78 -2.26 1.29 -8.03
N GLY A 79 -2.05 2.51 -8.51
CA GLY A 79 -0.73 3.02 -8.91
C GLY A 79 0.26 3.09 -7.73
N ALA A 80 -0.18 3.54 -6.57
CA ALA A 80 0.65 3.55 -5.37
C ALA A 80 1.00 2.13 -4.91
N LEU A 81 0.04 1.21 -4.96
CA LEU A 81 0.26 -0.21 -4.64
C LEU A 81 1.24 -0.88 -5.61
N THR A 82 1.14 -0.60 -6.92
CA THR A 82 2.09 -1.16 -7.91
C THR A 82 3.50 -0.63 -7.69
N LEU A 83 3.67 0.68 -7.44
CA LEU A 83 4.97 1.25 -7.08
C LEU A 83 5.55 0.62 -5.81
N GLY A 84 4.72 0.41 -4.79
CA GLY A 84 5.11 -0.30 -3.57
C GLY A 84 5.55 -1.75 -3.85
N LEU A 85 4.81 -2.46 -4.72
CA LEU A 85 5.17 -3.82 -5.14
C LEU A 85 6.51 -3.87 -5.88
N LEU A 86 6.75 -2.93 -6.78
CA LEU A 86 8.02 -2.82 -7.51
C LEU A 86 9.18 -2.50 -6.55
N ALA A 87 8.93 -1.69 -5.53
CA ALA A 87 9.91 -1.35 -4.49
C ALA A 87 10.11 -2.47 -3.45
N ALA A 88 9.23 -3.49 -3.38
CA ALA A 88 9.30 -4.55 -2.37
C ALA A 88 10.61 -5.37 -2.42
N GLY A 89 11.31 -5.39 -3.56
CA GLY A 89 12.64 -5.99 -3.66
C GLY A 89 13.68 -5.31 -2.75
N ALA A 90 13.51 -4.02 -2.46
CA ALA A 90 14.41 -3.24 -1.60
C ALA A 90 14.24 -3.54 -0.10
N SER A 91 13.14 -4.21 0.30
CA SER A 91 12.92 -4.62 1.69
C SER A 91 13.44 -6.02 2.01
N ARG A 92 14.21 -6.66 1.11
CA ARG A 92 14.79 -7.98 1.36
C ARG A 92 15.67 -7.97 2.63
N PRO A 93 15.51 -8.96 3.54
CA PRO A 93 16.40 -9.11 4.68
C PRO A 93 17.85 -9.24 4.22
N LEU A 94 18.77 -8.52 4.88
CA LEU A 94 20.21 -8.68 4.67
C LEU A 94 20.63 -10.06 5.19
N ALA A 95 21.51 -10.75 4.44
CA ALA A 95 21.96 -12.09 4.81
C ALA A 95 22.55 -12.10 6.24
N PRO A 96 22.28 -13.16 7.04
CA PRO A 96 22.79 -13.25 8.41
C PRO A 96 24.31 -13.07 8.43
N GLN A 97 24.78 -12.13 9.26
CA GLN A 97 26.22 -11.94 9.50
C GLN A 97 26.78 -13.23 10.15
N PRO A 98 27.81 -13.87 9.59
CA PRO A 98 28.39 -15.07 10.17
C PRO A 98 29.01 -14.77 11.55
N PRO A 99 28.91 -15.71 12.51
CA PRO A 99 29.50 -15.55 13.83
C PRO A 99 31.03 -15.51 13.73
N ASN A 100 31.63 -14.55 14.43
CA ASN A 100 33.07 -14.36 14.60
C ASN A 100 33.68 -15.28 15.65
#